data_AF-A0A0F9IT95-F1
#
_entry.id   AF-A0A0F9IT95-F1
#
_cell.length_a   1.000
_cell.length_b   1.000
_cell.length_c   1.000
_cell.angle_alpha   90.00
_cell.angle_beta   90.00
_cell.angle_gamma   90.00
#
_symmetry.space_group_name_H-M   'P 1'
#
loop_
_entity.id
_entity.type
_entity.pdbx_description
1 polymer ?
#
loop_
_entity_poly.entity_id
_entity_poly.type
_entity_poly.pdbx_seq_one_letter_code
_entity_poly.pdbx_strand_id
1 'polypeptide(L)'
;MPARVIMAHTTASMSSTTAAVLAVNNDRKYALIVNDGSATVYLNLGATATANAGIRLNASGGSYEISREAGNLTGVVINGITVSGTATVLVTEGS
;
A
#
# COMPACT_ATOMS: atom_id res chain seq x y z
N MET A 1 30.34 -0.85 -2.60
CA MET A 1 29.37 -0.94 -3.71
C MET A 1 27.99 -0.68 -3.13
N PRO A 2 27.15 0.19 -3.70
CA PRO A 2 25.80 0.37 -3.19
C PRO A 2 25.05 -0.98 -3.26
N ALA A 3 24.34 -1.33 -2.18
CA ALA A 3 23.56 -2.57 -2.15
C ALA A 3 22.52 -2.55 -3.27
N ARG A 4 22.45 -3.64 -4.06
CA ARG A 4 21.46 -3.80 -5.13
C ARG A 4 20.05 -3.76 -4.54
N VAL A 5 19.19 -2.90 -5.06
CA VAL A 5 17.76 -2.91 -4.74
C VAL A 5 17.09 -3.99 -5.59
N ILE A 6 16.30 -4.85 -4.97
CA ILE A 6 15.47 -5.84 -5.65
C ILE A 6 14.04 -5.29 -5.67
N MET A 7 13.44 -5.24 -6.86
CA MET A 7 12.05 -4.81 -7.04
C MET A 7 11.14 -6.04 -7.08
N ALA A 8 10.12 -6.06 -6.23
CA ALA A 8 9.09 -7.08 -6.20
C ALA A 8 7.73 -6.44 -6.52
N HIS A 9 6.97 -7.08 -7.41
CA HIS A 9 5.63 -6.66 -7.78
C HIS A 9 4.62 -7.70 -7.31
N THR A 10 3.62 -7.27 -6.56
CA THR A 10 2.56 -8.13 -6.03
C THR A 10 1.21 -7.45 -6.15
N THR A 11 0.14 -8.21 -5.96
CA THR A 11 -1.23 -7.70 -5.96
C THR A 11 -1.92 -8.06 -4.67
N ALA A 12 -2.76 -7.17 -4.15
CA ALA A 12 -3.61 -7.43 -3.00
C ALA A 12 -5.07 -7.08 -3.32
N SER A 13 -6.01 -7.90 -2.85
CA SER A 13 -7.45 -7.65 -3.01
C SER A 13 -8.04 -7.07 -1.74
N MET A 14 -8.61 -5.88 -1.83
CA MET A 14 -9.27 -5.19 -0.72
C MET A 14 -10.76 -5.44 -0.73
N SER A 15 -11.35 -5.54 0.46
CA SER A 15 -12.79 -5.68 0.70
C SER A 15 -13.22 -4.77 1.85
N SER A 16 -14.47 -4.92 2.31
CA SER A 16 -15.01 -4.23 3.49
C SER A 16 -14.43 -4.71 4.82
N THR A 17 -13.47 -5.63 4.80
CA THR A 17 -12.67 -6.04 5.97
C THR A 17 -11.23 -5.64 5.75
N THR A 18 -10.56 -5.16 6.80
CA THR A 18 -9.15 -4.80 6.72
C THR A 18 -8.30 -6.00 6.29
N ALA A 19 -7.36 -5.76 5.39
CA ALA A 19 -6.41 -6.77 4.93
C ALA A 19 -5.03 -6.12 4.70
N ALA A 20 -3.97 -6.91 4.83
CA ALA A 20 -2.63 -6.44 4.52
C ALA A 20 -2.49 -6.20 3.00
N VAL A 21 -2.10 -4.98 2.63
CA VAL A 21 -1.69 -4.60 1.27
C VAL A 21 -0.22 -4.91 1.08
N LEU A 22 0.59 -4.61 2.09
CA LEU A 22 2.02 -4.89 2.10
C LEU A 22 2.46 -5.29 3.51
N ALA A 23 3.18 -6.41 3.62
CA ALA A 23 3.66 -6.93 4.91
C ALA A 23 4.72 -6.02 5.55
N VAL A 24 5.08 -6.31 6.79
CA VAL A 24 6.22 -5.65 7.45
C VAL A 24 7.52 -6.02 6.73
N ASN A 25 8.39 -5.04 6.47
CA ASN A 25 9.72 -5.24 5.89
C ASN A 25 10.67 -4.13 6.38
N ASN A 26 11.60 -4.48 7.25
CA ASN A 26 12.56 -3.53 7.81
C ASN A 26 13.66 -3.11 6.80
N ASP A 27 13.84 -3.88 5.73
CA ASP A 27 14.80 -3.59 4.66
C ASP A 27 14.18 -2.78 3.52
N ARG A 28 12.90 -2.41 3.62
CA ARG A 28 12.21 -1.59 2.61
C ARG A 28 12.94 -0.27 2.41
N LYS A 29 13.24 0.02 1.15
CA LYS A 29 13.80 1.31 0.68
C LYS A 29 12.79 2.10 -0.13
N TYR A 30 11.81 1.42 -0.70
CA TYR A 30 10.77 2.00 -1.56
C TYR A 30 9.49 1.16 -1.49
N ALA A 31 8.33 1.81 -1.56
CA ALA A 31 7.10 1.15 -1.95
C ALA A 31 6.18 2.09 -2.76
N LEU A 32 5.53 1.54 -3.77
CA LEU A 32 4.48 2.20 -4.53
C LEU A 32 3.24 1.32 -4.49
N ILE A 33 2.13 1.93 -4.07
CA ILE A 33 0.83 1.27 -3.96
C ILE A 33 -0.11 1.99 -4.91
N VAL A 34 -0.71 1.26 -5.85
CA VAL A 34 -1.64 1.81 -6.85
C VAL A 34 -2.96 1.08 -6.77
N ASN A 35 -4.05 1.81 -6.64
CA ASN A 35 -5.40 1.26 -6.72
C ASN A 35 -5.83 1.12 -8.18
N ASP A 36 -5.72 -0.08 -8.73
CA ASP A 36 -6.19 -0.43 -10.08
C ASP A 36 -7.67 -0.85 -10.08
N GLY A 37 -8.28 -0.96 -8.90
CA GLY A 37 -9.68 -1.35 -8.73
C GLY A 37 -10.68 -0.22 -8.96
N SER A 38 -11.95 -0.60 -9.02
CA SER A 38 -13.09 0.30 -9.19
C SER A 38 -13.64 0.90 -7.89
N ALA A 39 -13.21 0.40 -6.73
CA ALA A 39 -13.62 0.93 -5.42
C ALA A 39 -12.50 1.76 -4.79
N THR A 40 -12.86 2.79 -4.01
CA THR A 40 -11.89 3.59 -3.24
C THR A 40 -11.30 2.74 -2.11
N VAL A 41 -9.97 2.80 -1.95
CA VAL A 41 -9.23 2.10 -0.90
C VAL A 41 -8.71 3.10 0.12
N TYR A 42 -8.80 2.75 1.41
CA TYR A 42 -8.24 3.51 2.51
C TYR A 42 -7.12 2.72 3.15
N LEU A 43 -5.94 3.34 3.29
CA LEU A 43 -4.75 2.73 3.86
C LEU A 43 -4.48 3.23 5.28
N ASN A 44 -3.94 2.34 6.11
CA ASN A 44 -3.38 2.66 7.41
C ASN A 44 -2.01 1.97 7.58
N LEU A 45 -1.06 2.69 8.17
CA LEU A 45 0.33 2.26 8.34
C LEU A 45 0.49 1.80 9.80
N GLY A 46 0.75 0.51 10.00
CA GLY A 46 1.02 -0.08 11.31
C GLY A 46 -0.22 -0.35 12.18
N ALA A 47 -1.42 -0.09 11.68
CA ALA A 47 -2.69 -0.33 12.39
C ALA A 47 -3.79 -0.82 11.45
N THR A 48 -4.92 -1.25 12.01
CA THR A 48 -6.13 -1.64 11.26
C THR A 48 -6.59 -0.50 10.36
N ALA A 49 -6.88 -0.82 9.10
CA ALA A 49 -7.47 0.16 8.19
C ALA A 49 -8.97 0.34 8.48
N THR A 50 -9.41 1.59 8.52
CA THR A 50 -10.82 1.96 8.73
C THR A 50 -11.31 2.73 7.52
N ALA A 51 -12.50 2.38 7.05
CA ALA A 51 -13.11 3.06 5.92
C ALA A 51 -13.29 4.56 6.22
N ASN A 52 -13.05 5.42 5.22
CA ASN A 52 -13.09 6.88 5.35
C ASN A 52 -12.05 7.50 6.31
N ALA A 53 -10.97 6.79 6.65
CA ALA A 53 -9.88 7.31 7.48
C ALA A 53 -8.50 6.97 6.88
N GLY A 54 -7.45 7.68 7.32
CA GLY A 54 -6.08 7.45 6.84
C GLY A 54 -5.84 7.99 5.44
N ILE A 55 -5.05 7.25 4.65
CA ILE A 55 -4.67 7.65 3.29
C ILE A 55 -5.67 7.09 2.29
N ARG A 56 -6.31 7.97 1.52
CA ARG A 56 -7.27 7.58 0.48
C ARG A 56 -6.58 7.38 -0.86
N LEU A 57 -6.78 6.21 -1.45
CA LEU A 57 -6.48 5.91 -2.86
C LEU A 57 -7.76 5.92 -3.67
N ASN A 58 -7.92 6.89 -4.55
CA ASN A 58 -9.04 6.93 -5.49
C ASN A 58 -9.03 5.69 -6.39
N ALA A 59 -10.22 5.26 -6.79
CA ALA A 59 -10.37 4.20 -7.79
C ALA A 59 -9.71 4.58 -9.11
N SER A 60 -9.34 3.58 -9.91
CA SER A 60 -8.81 3.76 -11.27
C SER A 60 -7.51 4.58 -11.35
N GLY A 61 -6.55 4.27 -10.49
CA GLY A 61 -5.17 4.75 -10.59
C GLY A 61 -4.68 5.63 -9.44
N GLY A 62 -5.47 5.84 -8.39
CA GLY A 62 -4.98 6.56 -7.20
C GLY A 62 -3.79 5.83 -6.57
N SER A 63 -2.72 6.55 -6.23
CA SER A 63 -1.48 5.96 -5.75
C SER A 63 -0.92 6.61 -4.50
N TYR A 64 -0.13 5.85 -3.74
CA TYR A 64 0.66 6.32 -2.61
C TYR A 64 2.08 5.77 -2.71
N GLU A 65 3.04 6.67 -2.67
CA GLU A 65 4.47 6.36 -2.73
C GLU A 65 5.10 6.52 -1.34
N ILE A 66 5.99 5.60 -1.01
CA ILE A 66 6.76 5.56 0.23
C ILE A 66 8.24 5.51 -0.14
N SER A 67 9.00 6.55 0.22
CA SER A 67 10.41 6.65 -0.10
C SER A 67 11.17 7.48 0.94
N ARG A 68 12.50 7.40 0.96
CA ARG A 68 13.31 8.24 1.86
C ARG A 68 13.22 9.70 1.46
N GLU A 69 13.14 9.95 0.16
CA GLU A 69 13.08 11.25 -0.49
C GLU A 69 11.76 11.97 -0.15
N ALA A 70 10.66 11.23 -0.09
CA ALA A 70 9.36 11.75 0.35
C ALA A 70 9.25 11.91 1.89
N GLY A 71 10.25 11.46 2.65
CA GLY A 71 10.29 11.58 4.11
C GLY A 71 9.27 10.71 4.86
N ASN A 72 8.64 9.75 4.19
CA ASN A 72 7.60 8.88 4.74
C ASN A 72 7.99 7.40 4.76
N LEU A 73 9.27 7.07 4.50
CA LEU A 73 9.74 5.69 4.51
C LEU A 73 9.38 5.00 5.83
N THR A 74 8.68 3.87 5.72
CA THR A 74 8.34 3.03 6.86
C THR A 74 8.40 1.55 6.48
N GLY A 75 8.91 0.73 7.40
CA GLY A 75 8.95 -0.72 7.25
C GLY A 75 7.74 -1.44 7.86
N VAL A 76 6.78 -0.71 8.44
CA VAL A 76 5.61 -1.32 9.07
C VAL A 76 4.67 -1.96 8.05
N VAL A 77 3.76 -2.81 8.52
CA VAL A 77 2.66 -3.35 7.71
C VAL A 77 1.75 -2.22 7.22
N ILE A 78 1.29 -2.33 5.98
CA ILE A 78 0.32 -1.40 5.41
C ILE A 78 -0.96 -2.19 5.19
N ASN A 79 -2.01 -1.79 5.89
CA ASN A 79 -3.33 -2.39 5.77
C ASN A 79 -4.22 -1.51 4.90
N GLY A 80 -5.15 -2.13 4.19
CA GLY A 80 -6.15 -1.47 3.37
C GLY A 80 -7.56 -1.96 3.65
N ILE A 81 -8.55 -1.16 3.25
CA ILE A 81 -9.98 -1.47 3.32
C ILE A 81 -10.74 -0.67 2.24
N THR A 82 -11.82 -1.24 1.70
CA THR A 82 -12.81 -0.51 0.90
C THR A 82 -14.09 -0.28 1.71
N VAL A 83 -14.86 0.78 1.43
CA VAL A 83 -16.17 0.97 2.09
C VAL A 83 -17.15 -0.13 1.68
N SER A 84 -17.12 -0.47 0.38
CA SER A 84 -17.96 -1.48 -0.24
C SER A 84 -17.30 -2.01 -1.51
N GLY A 85 -17.78 -3.15 -1.99
CA GLY A 85 -17.23 -3.83 -3.16
C GLY A 85 -15.81 -4.36 -2.91
N THR A 86 -15.10 -4.61 -4.01
CA THR A 86 -13.70 -5.07 -3.98
C THR A 86 -12.84 -4.17 -4.85
N ALA A 87 -11.55 -4.10 -4.53
CA ALA A 87 -10.57 -3.39 -5.34
C ALA A 87 -9.26 -4.18 -5.39
N THR A 88 -8.63 -4.21 -6.55
CA THR A 88 -7.27 -4.74 -6.71
C THR A 88 -6.28 -3.61 -6.53
N VAL A 89 -5.28 -3.85 -5.68
CA VAL A 89 -4.19 -2.93 -5.42
C VAL A 89 -2.90 -3.56 -5.95
N LEU A 90 -2.17 -2.81 -6.76
CA LEU A 90 -0.85 -3.17 -7.26
C LEU A 90 0.19 -2.62 -6.31
N VAL A 91 1.16 -3.45 -5.92
CA VAL A 91 2.21 -3.08 -4.98
C VAL A 91 3.56 -3.35 -5.62
N THR A 92 4.42 -2.33 -5.63
CA THR A 92 5.82 -2.44 -5.99
C THR A 92 6.65 -2.12 -4.77
N GLU A 93 7.45 -3.06 -4.28
CA GLU A 93 8.36 -2.84 -3.16
C GLU A 93 9.81 -2.96 -3.64
N GLY A 94 10.66 -2.03 -3.19
CA GLY A 94 12.11 -2.09 -3.37
C GLY A 94 12.81 -2.29 -2.02
N SER A 95 13.62 -3.33 -1.91
CA SER A 95 14.45 -3.66 -0.73
C SER A 95 15.89 -3.98 -1.12
#